data_AF-A0AAW9RCA6-F1
#
_entry.id   AF-A0AAW9RCA6-F1
#
_cell.length_a   1.000
_cell.length_b   1.000
_cell.length_c   1.000
_cell.angle_alpha   90.00
_cell.angle_beta   90.00
_cell.angle_gamma   90.00
#
_symmetry.space_group_name_H-M   'P 1'
#
loop_
_entity.id
_entity.type
_entity.pdbx_description
1 polymer ?
#
loop_
_entity_poly.entity_id
_entity_poly.type
_entity_poly.pdbx_seq_one_letter_code
_entity_poly.pdbx_strand_id
1 'polypeptide(L)'
;MDETAEQGGSRVADRRVPFELHPLRDDIVGEVHARPFRAAEAPRVFHHMAFQSWTGPSAAGGTDAGSGDDFEQLVRFCKAHGAPPPAPGARHHVVSLGGAELSWERHTEFTTMTLSVAPPPDDPFAAPNISSLAAFLPKPPGPLIVSTRVALVPLADELPDLAAFDPSSLCVSRVDGGAIVATDFRPDRSGFTRILVASRSLSAARAGALVQRLLEVETYRTLALLGLPEAQRIRPIVDSIETQLLSLTLRMRDGTGLDLSRELLDRLVSLAAEVEAESVGATYRFGATRAYWELVGQRLLSIHEERVQGFDSIEGFLARRLKPALRTCESVERRLSDLAAKLARTANLLRTRVDIELESQNRDLLDSMNRRARLQLRLQRTVEGLSVAAVSYYVVGLIGYLLRGGETALDLPFDPAVATAVAVPFVVVVIWALVRRIRRGHADE
;
A
#
# COMPACT_ATOMS: atom_id res chain seq x y z
N MET A 1 0.64 -4.81 -60.79
CA MET A 1 1.75 -4.02 -61.33
C MET A 1 1.55 -2.62 -60.76
N ASP A 2 1.74 -2.40 -59.47
CA ASP A 2 2.88 -2.70 -58.59
C ASP A 2 4.11 -1.88 -58.98
N GLU A 3 4.28 -0.75 -58.29
CA GLU A 3 5.53 0.00 -58.23
C GLU A 3 5.53 0.82 -56.92
N THR A 4 5.97 0.15 -55.85
CA THR A 4 6.37 0.74 -54.57
C THR A 4 7.75 1.38 -54.70
N ALA A 5 7.83 2.70 -54.54
CA ALA A 5 9.09 3.44 -54.40
C ALA A 5 9.37 3.79 -52.93
N GLU A 6 10.27 3.01 -52.36
CA GLU A 6 11.30 3.31 -51.35
C GLU A 6 11.09 4.46 -50.34
N GLN A 7 10.81 4.06 -49.09
CA GLN A 7 11.15 4.84 -47.90
C GLN A 7 12.64 4.62 -47.56
N GLY A 8 13.40 5.72 -47.51
CA GLY A 8 14.78 5.76 -47.04
C GLY A 8 14.88 5.52 -45.54
N GLY A 9 14.87 4.26 -45.12
CA GLY A 9 15.40 3.84 -43.83
C GLY A 9 16.93 3.92 -43.87
N SER A 10 17.52 4.64 -42.92
CA SER A 10 18.97 4.66 -42.72
C SER A 10 19.47 3.23 -42.45
N ARG A 11 19.97 2.59 -43.51
CA ARG A 11 20.70 1.31 -43.41
C ARG A 11 22.02 1.60 -42.71
N VAL A 12 22.04 1.39 -41.40
CA VAL A 12 23.30 1.19 -40.67
C VAL A 12 23.98 -0.02 -41.31
N ALA A 13 25.18 0.23 -41.84
CA ALA A 13 25.98 -0.77 -42.54
C ALA A 13 26.11 -2.05 -41.71
N ASP A 14 25.96 -3.20 -42.37
CA ASP A 14 26.17 -4.57 -41.87
C ASP A 14 27.60 -4.73 -41.36
N ARG A 15 27.89 -4.21 -40.16
CA ARG A 15 29.06 -4.58 -39.37
C ARG A 15 28.72 -5.92 -38.74
N ARG A 16 29.05 -7.01 -39.45
CA ARG A 16 29.00 -8.35 -38.87
C ARG A 16 29.93 -8.41 -37.66
N VAL A 17 29.34 -8.25 -36.48
CA VAL A 17 30.03 -8.42 -35.21
C VAL A 17 30.32 -9.92 -35.08
N PRO A 18 31.58 -10.35 -34.84
CA PRO A 18 31.95 -11.77 -34.79
C PRO A 18 31.48 -12.49 -33.51
N PHE A 19 30.53 -11.91 -32.77
CA PHE A 19 30.03 -12.40 -31.49
C PHE A 19 28.50 -12.32 -31.47
N GLU A 20 27.86 -13.26 -30.78
CA GLU A 20 26.43 -13.20 -30.50
C GLU A 20 26.14 -12.03 -29.55
N LEU A 21 25.33 -11.07 -30.00
CA LEU A 21 24.93 -9.94 -29.19
C LEU A 21 23.77 -10.36 -28.27
N HIS A 22 23.82 -9.90 -27.02
CA HIS A 22 22.74 -10.11 -26.07
C HIS A 22 21.41 -9.52 -26.61
N PRO A 23 20.26 -10.22 -26.55
CA PRO A 23 19.00 -9.78 -27.16
C PRO A 23 18.52 -8.39 -26.72
N LEU A 24 18.78 -8.03 -25.45
CA LEU A 24 18.39 -6.73 -24.87
C LEU A 24 19.44 -5.62 -25.06
N ARG A 25 20.56 -5.89 -25.74
CA ARG A 25 21.70 -4.95 -25.80
C ARG A 25 21.27 -3.61 -26.38
N ASP A 26 20.59 -3.63 -27.51
CA ASP A 26 20.25 -2.39 -28.23
C ASP A 26 19.16 -1.61 -27.49
N ASP A 27 18.23 -2.30 -26.82
CA ASP A 27 17.24 -1.66 -25.93
C ASP A 27 17.92 -0.96 -24.74
N ILE A 28 18.83 -1.65 -24.06
CA ILE A 28 19.54 -1.12 -22.88
C ILE A 28 20.47 0.03 -23.27
N VAL A 29 21.23 -0.11 -24.37
CA VAL A 29 22.11 0.95 -24.87
C VAL A 29 21.29 2.13 -25.38
N GLY A 30 20.17 1.86 -26.06
CA GLY A 30 19.24 2.88 -26.55
C GLY A 30 18.61 3.71 -25.43
N GLU A 31 18.28 3.09 -24.28
CA GLU A 31 17.68 3.78 -23.13
C GLU A 31 18.55 4.95 -22.63
N VAL A 32 19.89 4.79 -22.61
CA VAL A 32 20.83 5.85 -22.20
C VAL A 32 20.76 7.07 -23.12
N HIS A 33 20.43 6.85 -24.39
CA HIS A 33 20.38 7.88 -25.43
C HIS A 33 18.95 8.34 -25.76
N ALA A 34 17.93 7.78 -25.10
CA ALA A 34 16.53 8.02 -25.45
C ALA A 34 16.04 9.44 -25.16
N ARG A 35 16.80 10.25 -24.39
CA ARG A 35 16.42 11.61 -23.97
C ARG A 35 17.58 12.61 -24.08
N PRO A 36 18.06 12.95 -25.28
CA PRO A 36 19.09 13.97 -25.43
C PRO A 36 18.53 15.35 -25.07
N PHE A 37 19.34 16.17 -24.39
CA PHE A 37 19.02 17.59 -24.20
C PHE A 37 18.89 18.27 -25.57
N ARG A 38 17.81 19.03 -25.76
CA ARG A 38 17.65 19.82 -27.00
C ARG A 38 18.37 21.13 -26.88
N ALA A 39 19.13 21.48 -27.90
CA ALA A 39 19.75 22.79 -27.98
C ALA A 39 18.67 23.89 -28.03
N ALA A 40 18.89 24.97 -27.28
CA ALA A 40 18.02 26.13 -27.23
C ALA A 40 18.84 27.41 -27.41
N GLU A 41 18.44 28.24 -28.36
CA GLU A 41 19.07 29.54 -28.61
C GLU A 41 18.19 30.65 -28.03
N ALA A 42 18.82 31.64 -27.40
CA ALA A 42 18.14 32.84 -26.96
C ALA A 42 17.94 33.80 -28.17
N PRO A 43 16.79 34.49 -28.28
CA PRO A 43 15.68 34.49 -27.32
C PRO A 43 14.64 33.40 -27.66
N ARG A 44 14.12 32.70 -26.64
CA ARG A 44 13.12 31.63 -26.77
C ARG A 44 12.21 31.57 -25.54
N VAL A 45 10.93 31.22 -25.74
CA VAL A 45 9.99 30.96 -24.64
C VAL A 45 9.52 29.51 -24.69
N PHE A 46 9.47 28.87 -23.52
CA PHE A 46 8.99 27.50 -23.35
C PHE A 46 7.73 27.50 -22.49
N HIS A 47 6.65 26.93 -23.00
CA HIS A 47 5.43 26.66 -22.27
C HIS A 47 5.41 25.18 -21.91
N HIS A 48 5.66 24.88 -20.65
CA HIS A 48 5.69 23.52 -20.13
C HIS A 48 4.42 23.23 -19.34
N MET A 49 3.81 22.09 -19.63
CA MET A 49 2.66 21.57 -18.90
C MET A 49 2.90 20.11 -18.53
N ALA A 50 2.55 19.73 -17.31
CA ALA A 50 2.50 18.33 -16.90
C ALA A 50 1.07 17.96 -16.54
N PHE A 51 0.62 16.81 -17.04
CA PHE A 51 -0.72 16.27 -16.81
C PHE A 51 -0.61 14.93 -16.12
N GLN A 52 -1.41 14.70 -15.09
CA GLN A 52 -1.45 13.41 -14.40
C GLN A 52 -2.02 12.34 -15.33
N SER A 53 -1.31 11.23 -15.50
CA SER A 53 -1.70 10.10 -16.36
C SER A 53 -2.02 8.82 -15.57
N TRP A 54 -1.56 8.74 -14.31
CA TRP A 54 -1.87 7.62 -13.41
C TRP A 54 -1.87 8.08 -11.96
N THR A 55 -2.78 7.54 -11.14
CA THR A 55 -3.04 8.02 -9.76
C THR A 55 -2.60 7.07 -8.67
N GLY A 56 -2.30 5.80 -8.96
CA GLY A 56 -2.10 4.78 -7.94
C GLY A 56 -2.93 3.52 -8.20
N PRO A 57 -2.71 2.46 -7.41
CA PRO A 57 -3.74 1.44 -7.20
C PRO A 57 -4.95 2.11 -6.54
N SER A 58 -6.10 2.13 -7.21
CA SER A 58 -7.37 2.61 -6.63
C SER A 58 -8.13 1.45 -6.00
N ALA A 59 -8.58 1.61 -4.75
CA ALA A 59 -9.42 0.61 -4.05
C ALA A 59 -10.80 0.43 -4.71
N ALA A 60 -11.30 1.48 -5.36
CA ALA A 60 -12.36 1.32 -6.34
C ALA A 60 -11.69 0.87 -7.64
N GLY A 61 -11.90 -0.38 -8.07
CA GLY A 61 -11.42 -0.95 -9.33
C GLY A 61 -11.92 -0.26 -10.61
N GLY A 62 -12.00 1.07 -10.59
CA GLY A 62 -12.05 1.89 -11.78
C GLY A 62 -10.79 1.60 -12.59
N THR A 63 -11.02 1.07 -13.78
CA THR A 63 -10.08 0.98 -14.90
C THR A 63 -9.04 2.09 -14.83
N ASP A 64 -7.76 1.74 -15.01
CA ASP A 64 -6.65 2.65 -15.31
C ASP A 64 -7.07 3.69 -16.36
N ALA A 65 -7.71 4.77 -15.92
CA ALA A 65 -8.22 5.81 -16.78
C ALA A 65 -7.06 6.73 -17.10
N GLY A 66 -6.15 6.31 -17.98
CA GLY A 66 -5.09 7.20 -18.44
C GLY A 66 -3.96 6.62 -19.28
N SER A 67 -3.73 5.29 -19.29
CA SER A 67 -2.61 4.70 -20.06
C SER A 67 -2.91 4.47 -21.55
N GLY A 68 -4.16 4.68 -21.98
CA GLY A 68 -4.64 4.28 -23.31
C GLY A 68 -4.99 5.38 -24.33
N ASP A 69 -5.10 6.67 -23.97
CA ASP A 69 -5.55 7.71 -24.93
C ASP A 69 -4.42 8.70 -25.33
N ASP A 70 -3.46 9.05 -24.46
CA ASP A 70 -2.51 10.14 -24.76
C ASP A 70 -1.63 9.90 -26.01
N PHE A 71 -1.15 8.68 -26.20
CA PHE A 71 -0.43 8.28 -27.40
C PHE A 71 -1.30 8.39 -28.66
N GLU A 72 -2.57 7.95 -28.58
CA GLU A 72 -3.49 8.05 -29.71
C GLU A 72 -3.83 9.52 -30.02
N GLN A 73 -4.03 10.34 -28.99
CA GLN A 73 -4.25 11.79 -29.12
C GLN A 73 -3.04 12.47 -29.75
N LEU A 74 -1.81 12.10 -29.37
CA LEU A 74 -0.60 12.59 -30.01
C LEU A 74 -0.53 12.16 -31.49
N VAL A 75 -0.87 10.92 -31.82
CA VAL A 75 -0.94 10.45 -33.22
C VAL A 75 -1.96 11.24 -34.03
N ARG A 76 -3.16 11.47 -33.47
CA ARG A 76 -4.20 12.30 -34.11
C ARG A 76 -3.73 13.74 -34.30
N PHE A 77 -3.07 14.31 -33.29
CA PHE A 77 -2.47 15.64 -33.36
C PHE A 77 -1.41 15.74 -34.46
N CYS A 78 -0.51 14.76 -34.56
CA CYS A 78 0.51 14.72 -35.61
C CYS A 78 -0.13 14.67 -37.00
N LYS A 79 -1.14 13.80 -37.20
CA LYS A 79 -1.87 13.70 -38.47
C LYS A 79 -2.57 15.01 -38.84
N ALA A 80 -3.22 15.67 -37.88
CA ALA A 80 -3.91 16.94 -38.11
C ALA A 80 -2.96 18.08 -38.52
N HIS A 81 -1.69 18.00 -38.10
CA HIS A 81 -0.65 19.00 -38.40
C HIS A 81 0.33 18.56 -39.50
N GLY A 82 0.08 17.44 -40.19
CA GLY A 82 0.95 16.93 -41.25
C GLY A 82 2.33 16.46 -40.78
N ALA A 83 2.49 16.17 -39.50
CA ALA A 83 3.74 15.71 -38.90
C ALA A 83 3.82 14.17 -38.83
N PRO A 84 5.02 13.57 -38.87
CA PRO A 84 5.17 12.13 -38.71
C PRO A 84 4.69 11.68 -37.32
N PRO A 85 3.94 10.57 -37.23
CA PRO A 85 3.48 10.05 -35.94
C PRO A 85 4.66 9.46 -35.14
N PRO A 86 4.54 9.39 -33.81
CA PRO A 86 5.50 8.66 -32.97
C PRO A 86 5.55 7.17 -33.33
N ALA A 87 6.71 6.54 -33.12
CA ALA A 87 6.85 5.09 -33.23
C ALA A 87 5.99 4.36 -32.17
N PRO A 88 5.48 3.15 -32.46
CA PRO A 88 4.72 2.38 -31.47
C PRO A 88 5.49 2.22 -30.16
N GLY A 89 4.85 2.54 -29.04
CA GLY A 89 5.47 2.43 -27.71
C GLY A 89 6.42 3.58 -27.34
N ALA A 90 6.65 4.56 -28.22
CA ALA A 90 7.50 5.71 -27.92
C ALA A 90 7.06 6.40 -26.63
N ARG A 91 8.04 6.77 -25.80
CA ARG A 91 7.85 7.52 -24.55
C ARG A 91 8.16 9.01 -24.70
N HIS A 92 8.65 9.41 -25.86
CA HIS A 92 9.03 10.76 -26.19
C HIS A 92 8.76 10.98 -27.69
N HIS A 93 8.29 12.16 -28.06
CA HIS A 93 8.12 12.56 -29.46
C HIS A 93 8.29 14.06 -29.64
N VAL A 94 8.69 14.46 -30.84
CA VAL A 94 8.84 15.87 -31.24
C VAL A 94 7.97 16.16 -32.43
N VAL A 95 7.23 17.26 -32.35
CA VAL A 95 6.42 17.76 -33.45
C VAL A 95 6.87 19.17 -33.79
N SER A 96 7.43 19.34 -35.00
CA SER A 96 7.73 20.66 -35.55
C SER A 96 6.46 21.27 -36.13
N LEU A 97 6.08 22.44 -35.61
CA LEU A 97 4.87 23.18 -35.96
C LEU A 97 5.27 24.51 -36.63
N GLY A 98 6.09 24.43 -37.68
CA GLY A 98 6.67 25.59 -38.36
C GLY A 98 7.65 26.36 -37.47
N GLY A 99 7.19 27.46 -36.88
CA GLY A 99 7.98 28.31 -35.97
C GLY A 99 7.97 27.88 -34.50
N ALA A 100 7.22 26.83 -34.18
CA ALA A 100 7.13 26.25 -32.85
C ALA A 100 7.57 24.79 -32.85
N GLU A 101 8.01 24.30 -31.69
CA GLU A 101 8.33 22.88 -31.49
C GLU A 101 7.62 22.37 -30.25
N LEU A 102 6.85 21.28 -30.40
CA LEU A 102 6.21 20.59 -29.29
C LEU A 102 7.03 19.35 -28.92
N SER A 103 7.54 19.31 -27.69
CA SER A 103 8.01 18.09 -27.04
C SER A 103 6.85 17.42 -26.30
N TRP A 104 6.67 16.12 -26.51
CA TRP A 104 5.80 15.28 -25.69
C TRP A 104 6.65 14.21 -25.00
N GLU A 105 6.49 14.03 -23.70
CA GLU A 105 7.16 12.97 -22.94
C GLU A 105 6.22 12.28 -21.96
N ARG A 106 6.18 10.96 -22.01
CA ARG A 106 5.38 10.11 -21.13
C ARG A 106 6.26 9.53 -20.02
N HIS A 107 5.79 9.71 -18.80
CA HIS A 107 6.34 9.10 -17.59
C HIS A 107 5.28 8.19 -16.97
N THR A 108 5.63 7.55 -15.85
CA THR A 108 4.74 6.60 -15.17
C THR A 108 3.50 7.29 -14.59
N GLU A 109 3.64 8.41 -13.88
CA GLU A 109 2.52 9.12 -13.21
C GLU A 109 1.98 10.33 -14.01
N PHE A 110 2.72 10.81 -15.00
CA PHE A 110 2.37 12.03 -15.72
C PHE A 110 2.91 12.04 -17.17
N THR A 111 2.34 12.90 -17.98
CA THR A 111 2.79 13.22 -19.34
C THR A 111 3.09 14.71 -19.42
N THR A 112 4.23 15.07 -20.00
CA THR A 112 4.61 16.48 -20.20
C THR A 112 4.45 16.88 -21.65
N MET A 113 4.09 18.14 -21.84
CA MET A 113 3.99 18.80 -23.14
C MET A 113 4.73 20.14 -23.02
N THR A 114 5.79 20.31 -23.81
CA THR A 114 6.60 21.54 -23.82
C THR A 114 6.55 22.17 -25.20
N LEU A 115 5.90 23.31 -25.31
CA LEU A 115 5.84 24.10 -26.54
C LEU A 115 6.92 25.18 -26.51
N SER A 116 7.89 25.09 -27.40
CA SER A 116 8.95 26.07 -27.63
C SER A 116 8.55 27.02 -28.75
N VAL A 117 8.57 28.33 -28.49
CA VAL A 117 8.17 29.38 -29.44
C VAL A 117 9.14 30.55 -29.41
N ALA A 118 9.13 31.36 -30.47
CA ALA A 118 9.78 32.67 -30.42
C ALA A 118 9.10 33.56 -29.36
N PRO A 119 9.85 34.40 -28.62
CA PRO A 119 9.27 35.33 -27.66
C PRO A 119 8.44 36.42 -28.35
N PRO A 120 7.47 37.03 -27.63
CA PRO A 120 6.91 38.31 -28.02
C PRO A 120 7.99 39.41 -28.09
N PRO A 121 7.82 40.48 -28.89
CA PRO A 121 8.83 41.51 -29.09
C PRO A 121 9.23 42.28 -27.82
N ASP A 122 8.27 42.58 -26.93
CA ASP A 122 8.49 43.52 -25.82
C ASP A 122 8.65 42.83 -24.46
N ASP A 123 7.79 41.86 -24.15
CA ASP A 123 7.80 41.14 -22.87
C ASP A 123 7.84 39.62 -23.13
N PRO A 124 8.92 38.92 -22.72
CA PRO A 124 9.03 37.48 -22.91
C PRO A 124 7.95 36.68 -22.15
N PHE A 125 7.26 37.30 -21.17
CA PHE A 125 6.15 36.72 -20.43
C PHE A 125 4.76 37.18 -20.91
N ALA A 126 4.64 38.07 -21.89
CA ALA A 126 3.36 38.53 -22.48
C ALA A 126 2.66 37.48 -23.37
N ALA A 127 2.89 36.21 -23.09
CA ALA A 127 2.48 35.07 -23.87
C ALA A 127 1.06 34.58 -23.48
N PRO A 128 0.39 33.77 -24.34
CA PRO A 128 -0.98 33.31 -24.10
C PRO A 128 -1.17 32.57 -22.78
N ASN A 129 -2.40 32.63 -22.25
CA ASN A 129 -2.81 31.89 -21.07
C ASN A 129 -2.99 30.39 -21.36
N ILE A 130 -3.17 29.59 -20.30
CA ILE A 130 -3.31 28.13 -20.41
C ILE A 130 -4.44 27.74 -21.39
N SER A 131 -5.59 28.40 -21.29
CA SER A 131 -6.77 28.09 -22.12
C SER A 131 -6.52 28.33 -23.61
N SER A 132 -5.83 29.43 -23.95
CA SER A 132 -5.45 29.72 -25.34
C SER A 132 -4.44 28.72 -25.90
N LEU A 133 -3.53 28.21 -25.05
CA LEU A 133 -2.53 27.22 -25.46
C LEU A 133 -3.10 25.82 -25.65
N ALA A 134 -4.21 25.48 -24.97
CA ALA A 134 -4.85 24.17 -25.08
C ALA A 134 -5.22 23.79 -26.53
N ALA A 135 -5.53 24.78 -27.39
CA ALA A 135 -5.84 24.56 -28.80
C ALA A 135 -4.63 24.07 -29.62
N PHE A 136 -3.41 24.28 -29.13
CA PHE A 136 -2.16 23.94 -29.81
C PHE A 136 -1.49 22.69 -29.23
N LEU A 137 -2.18 21.97 -28.35
CA LEU A 137 -1.66 20.79 -27.68
C LEU A 137 -2.54 19.57 -27.99
N PRO A 138 -1.97 18.35 -28.04
CA PRO A 138 -2.75 17.13 -28.01
C PRO A 138 -3.64 17.11 -26.76
N LYS A 139 -4.80 16.45 -26.86
CA LYS A 139 -5.67 16.26 -25.71
C LYS A 139 -4.90 15.54 -24.59
N PRO A 140 -4.83 16.09 -23.37
CA PRO A 140 -4.03 15.51 -22.29
C PRO A 140 -4.71 14.25 -21.69
N PRO A 141 -3.92 13.35 -21.06
CA PRO A 141 -4.44 12.14 -20.41
C PRO A 141 -5.29 12.40 -19.17
N GLY A 142 -5.15 13.57 -18.54
CA GLY A 142 -5.79 13.86 -17.26
C GLY A 142 -5.57 15.30 -16.80
N PRO A 143 -5.75 15.58 -15.50
CA PRO A 143 -5.72 16.94 -14.98
C PRO A 143 -4.33 17.57 -15.06
N LEU A 144 -4.28 18.88 -15.34
CA LEU A 144 -3.07 19.69 -15.32
C LEU A 144 -2.58 19.85 -13.88
N ILE A 145 -1.31 19.51 -13.64
CA ILE A 145 -0.67 19.66 -12.31
C ILE A 145 0.42 20.72 -12.30
N VAL A 146 1.11 20.93 -13.43
CA VAL A 146 2.21 21.90 -13.56
C VAL A 146 1.98 22.73 -14.80
N SER A 147 2.15 24.04 -14.69
CA SER A 147 2.16 25.00 -15.80
C SER A 147 3.30 25.99 -15.57
N THR A 148 4.30 25.96 -16.44
CA THR A 148 5.53 26.77 -16.28
C THR A 148 5.90 27.45 -17.58
N ARG A 149 6.32 28.71 -17.47
CA ARG A 149 6.83 29.48 -18.58
C ARG A 149 8.29 29.84 -18.32
N VAL A 150 9.18 29.33 -19.18
CA VAL A 150 10.60 29.68 -19.14
C VAL A 150 10.89 30.67 -20.25
N ALA A 151 11.39 31.85 -19.89
CA ALA A 151 11.92 32.82 -20.84
C ALA A 151 13.45 32.70 -20.88
N LEU A 152 13.99 32.24 -22.01
CA LEU A 152 15.42 32.23 -22.28
C LEU A 152 15.78 33.50 -23.06
N VAL A 153 16.54 34.41 -22.46
CA VAL A 153 16.87 35.72 -23.05
C VAL A 153 18.38 35.98 -23.00
N PRO A 154 18.91 36.83 -23.91
CA PRO A 154 20.27 37.34 -23.78
C PRO A 154 20.43 38.18 -22.50
N LEU A 155 21.55 38.02 -21.79
CA LEU A 155 21.89 38.84 -20.64
C LEU A 155 22.70 40.07 -21.08
N ALA A 156 22.06 41.25 -21.10
CA ALA A 156 22.71 42.51 -21.45
C ALA A 156 23.55 43.07 -20.28
N ASP A 157 22.92 43.24 -19.11
CA ASP A 157 23.53 43.83 -17.91
C ASP A 157 24.01 42.76 -16.91
N GLU A 158 24.45 43.16 -15.72
CA GLU A 158 24.85 42.21 -14.65
C GLU A 158 23.67 41.38 -14.13
N LEU A 159 22.48 41.99 -14.07
CA LEU A 159 21.22 41.37 -13.68
C LEU A 159 20.14 41.71 -14.73
N PRO A 160 19.23 40.77 -15.03
CA PRO A 160 18.10 41.06 -15.88
C PRO A 160 17.04 41.91 -15.14
N ASP A 161 16.02 42.37 -15.86
CA ASP A 161 14.84 42.99 -15.23
C ASP A 161 14.07 41.94 -14.39
N LEU A 162 13.83 42.27 -13.13
CA LEU A 162 13.16 41.43 -12.14
C LEU A 162 11.80 41.99 -11.72
N ALA A 163 11.34 43.11 -12.31
CA ALA A 163 10.08 43.76 -11.95
C ALA A 163 8.84 42.87 -12.12
N ALA A 164 8.94 41.84 -12.96
CA ALA A 164 7.87 40.88 -13.22
C ALA A 164 7.67 39.81 -12.11
N PHE A 165 8.52 39.78 -11.08
CA PHE A 165 8.51 38.80 -10.00
C PHE A 165 8.15 39.41 -8.64
N ASP A 166 7.53 38.60 -7.77
CA ASP A 166 7.19 38.99 -6.40
C ASP A 166 8.44 39.04 -5.49
N PRO A 167 8.82 40.21 -4.93
CA PRO A 167 10.01 40.34 -4.09
C PRO A 167 9.99 39.45 -2.83
N SER A 168 8.82 39.02 -2.36
CA SER A 168 8.68 38.21 -1.13
C SER A 168 9.08 36.74 -1.31
N SER A 169 9.16 36.27 -2.56
CA SER A 169 9.60 34.91 -2.89
C SER A 169 10.60 34.84 -4.03
N LEU A 170 11.10 35.99 -4.50
CA LEU A 170 12.08 36.10 -5.55
C LEU A 170 13.39 35.38 -5.19
N CYS A 171 13.71 34.37 -5.99
CA CYS A 171 14.96 33.66 -5.99
C CYS A 171 15.77 34.09 -7.20
N VAL A 172 17.04 34.41 -7.00
CA VAL A 172 17.99 34.74 -8.08
C VAL A 172 19.26 33.98 -7.87
N SER A 173 19.72 33.28 -8.90
CA SER A 173 20.92 32.45 -8.81
C SER A 173 21.74 32.53 -10.07
N ARG A 174 23.06 32.54 -9.90
CA ARG A 174 24.00 32.36 -11.01
C ARG A 174 24.18 30.87 -11.22
N VAL A 175 24.12 30.43 -12.46
CA VAL A 175 24.18 29.00 -12.80
C VAL A 175 25.17 28.78 -13.94
N ASP A 176 25.83 27.62 -13.92
CA ASP A 176 26.71 27.17 -14.99
C ASP A 176 27.83 28.17 -15.39
N GLY A 177 28.14 29.14 -14.54
CA GLY A 177 29.15 30.19 -14.75
C GLY A 177 28.82 31.22 -15.85
N GLY A 178 27.60 31.20 -16.41
CA GLY A 178 27.28 31.99 -17.62
C GLY A 178 25.83 32.44 -17.75
N ALA A 179 24.95 32.09 -16.81
CA ALA A 179 23.56 32.53 -16.80
C ALA A 179 23.09 32.95 -15.41
N ILE A 180 22.08 33.82 -15.39
CA ILE A 180 21.28 34.19 -14.22
C ILE A 180 19.90 33.57 -14.38
N VAL A 181 19.44 32.85 -13.36
CA VAL A 181 18.07 32.32 -13.28
C VAL A 181 17.31 33.08 -12.21
N ALA A 182 16.10 33.52 -12.54
CA ALA A 182 15.20 34.16 -11.59
C ALA A 182 13.81 33.52 -11.62
N THR A 183 13.23 33.29 -10.44
CA THR A 183 11.86 32.80 -10.29
C THR A 183 11.34 33.15 -8.90
N ASP A 184 10.04 33.36 -8.77
CA ASP A 184 9.36 33.51 -7.47
C ASP A 184 8.52 32.28 -7.10
N PHE A 185 8.51 31.25 -7.95
CA PHE A 185 7.68 30.04 -7.86
C PHE A 185 6.17 30.30 -7.76
N ARG A 186 5.70 31.46 -8.23
CA ARG A 186 4.27 31.82 -8.21
C ARG A 186 3.67 31.75 -9.60
N PRO A 187 2.46 31.19 -9.75
CA PRO A 187 1.74 31.31 -11.01
C PRO A 187 1.32 32.76 -11.23
N ASP A 188 1.50 33.24 -12.45
CA ASP A 188 1.00 34.54 -12.89
C ASP A 188 -0.52 34.51 -13.15
N ARG A 189 -1.08 35.66 -13.56
CA ARG A 189 -2.51 35.77 -13.92
C ARG A 189 -2.92 34.86 -15.09
N SER A 190 -1.96 34.41 -15.89
CA SER A 190 -2.16 33.50 -17.01
C SER A 190 -2.04 32.02 -16.60
N GLY A 191 -1.76 31.76 -15.31
CA GLY A 191 -1.67 30.43 -14.70
C GLY A 191 -0.28 29.79 -14.77
N PHE A 192 0.76 30.50 -15.20
CA PHE A 192 2.11 29.92 -15.37
C PHE A 192 3.06 30.38 -14.28
N THR A 193 3.77 29.44 -13.65
CA THR A 193 4.98 29.76 -12.88
C THR A 193 6.01 30.34 -13.82
N ARG A 194 6.60 31.49 -13.48
CA ARG A 194 7.60 32.15 -14.33
C ARG A 194 9.01 31.77 -13.92
N ILE A 195 9.83 31.46 -14.92
CA ILE A 195 11.27 31.28 -14.76
C ILE A 195 11.95 32.10 -15.86
N LEU A 196 12.82 33.02 -15.46
CA LEU A 196 13.69 33.75 -16.37
C LEU A 196 15.06 33.10 -16.38
N VAL A 197 15.60 32.86 -17.57
CA VAL A 197 16.97 32.40 -17.79
C VAL A 197 17.65 33.43 -18.68
N ALA A 198 18.49 34.27 -18.10
CA ALA A 198 19.27 35.27 -18.82
C ALA A 198 20.70 34.75 -19.00
N SER A 199 21.14 34.56 -20.24
CA SER A 199 22.45 33.96 -20.55
C SER A 199 23.34 34.91 -21.34
N ARG A 200 24.63 34.97 -20.98
CA ARG A 200 25.66 35.75 -21.71
C ARG A 200 26.52 34.86 -22.62
N SER A 201 26.79 33.62 -22.21
CA SER A 201 27.84 32.78 -22.82
C SER A 201 27.51 31.28 -22.88
N LEU A 202 26.29 30.86 -22.52
CA LEU A 202 25.92 29.45 -22.67
C LEU A 202 25.80 29.08 -24.15
N SER A 203 26.41 27.96 -24.53
CA SER A 203 26.12 27.32 -25.81
C SER A 203 24.67 26.85 -25.86
N ALA A 204 24.11 26.70 -27.06
CA ALA A 204 22.72 26.28 -27.23
C ALA A 204 22.41 24.96 -26.51
N ALA A 205 23.35 24.01 -26.54
CA ALA A 205 23.22 22.73 -25.82
C ALA A 205 23.16 22.92 -24.30
N ARG A 206 24.01 23.79 -23.72
CA ARG A 206 24.01 24.06 -22.28
C ARG A 206 22.76 24.83 -21.84
N ALA A 207 22.35 25.83 -22.62
CA ALA A 207 21.12 26.59 -22.36
C ALA A 207 19.89 25.67 -22.38
N GLY A 208 19.81 24.78 -23.37
CA GLY A 208 18.76 23.78 -23.45
C GLY A 208 18.74 22.80 -22.28
N ALA A 209 19.90 22.28 -21.89
CA ALA A 209 20.03 21.42 -20.71
C ALA A 209 19.62 22.14 -19.41
N LEU A 210 19.98 23.41 -19.26
CA LEU A 210 19.56 24.24 -18.12
C LEU A 210 18.04 24.43 -18.09
N VAL A 211 17.43 24.80 -19.21
CA VAL A 211 15.96 24.95 -19.31
C VAL A 211 15.27 23.63 -18.94
N GLN A 212 15.70 22.50 -19.50
CA GLN A 212 15.12 21.21 -19.19
C GLN A 212 15.24 20.87 -17.70
N ARG A 213 16.41 21.08 -17.07
CA ARG A 213 16.59 20.85 -15.63
C ARG A 213 15.66 21.71 -14.78
N LEU A 214 15.45 22.97 -15.15
CA LEU A 214 14.53 23.88 -14.44
C LEU A 214 13.07 23.43 -14.58
N LEU A 215 12.66 22.98 -15.77
CA LEU A 215 11.34 22.38 -16.00
C LEU A 215 11.15 21.08 -15.19
N GLU A 216 12.19 20.25 -15.11
CA GLU A 216 12.20 19.03 -14.30
C GLU A 216 12.12 19.34 -12.80
N VAL A 217 12.86 20.35 -12.30
CA VAL A 217 12.75 20.82 -10.90
C VAL A 217 11.31 21.22 -10.59
N GLU A 218 10.68 22.01 -11.46
CA GLU A 218 9.32 22.51 -11.29
C GLU A 218 8.26 21.39 -11.34
N THR A 219 8.45 20.41 -12.23
CA THR A 219 7.58 19.24 -12.32
C THR A 219 7.74 18.32 -11.11
N TYR A 220 8.97 17.94 -10.78
CA TYR A 220 9.24 17.01 -9.67
C TYR A 220 8.96 17.62 -8.30
N ARG A 221 9.19 18.92 -8.08
CA ARG A 221 8.85 19.55 -6.79
C ARG A 221 7.34 19.52 -6.53
N THR A 222 6.54 19.65 -7.60
CA THR A 222 5.08 19.65 -7.50
C THR A 222 4.56 18.24 -7.25
N LEU A 223 5.09 17.25 -7.97
CA LEU A 223 4.78 15.83 -7.75
C LEU A 223 5.22 15.33 -6.37
N ALA A 224 6.38 15.78 -5.88
CA ALA A 224 6.83 15.47 -4.52
C ALA A 224 5.84 16.00 -3.46
N LEU A 225 5.17 17.11 -3.72
CA LEU A 225 4.20 17.67 -2.77
C LEU A 225 2.83 16.97 -2.79
N LEU A 226 2.56 16.07 -3.75
CA LEU A 226 1.33 15.28 -3.75
C LEU A 226 1.20 14.33 -2.55
N GLY A 227 2.32 14.00 -1.88
CA GLY A 227 2.27 13.22 -0.63
C GLY A 227 1.68 13.99 0.55
N LEU A 228 1.76 15.32 0.56
CA LEU A 228 1.33 16.11 1.72
C LEU A 228 -0.18 16.05 1.96
N PRO A 229 -1.06 16.25 0.96
CA PRO A 229 -2.50 16.06 1.15
C PRO A 229 -2.85 14.67 1.65
N GLU A 230 -2.15 13.64 1.18
CA GLU A 230 -2.37 12.26 1.60
C GLU A 230 -1.95 12.05 3.07
N ALA A 231 -0.80 12.59 3.47
CA ALA A 231 -0.39 12.59 4.87
C ALA A 231 -1.40 13.33 5.78
N GLN A 232 -1.96 14.44 5.31
CA GLN A 232 -2.98 15.19 6.04
C GLN A 232 -4.31 14.44 6.17
N ARG A 233 -4.69 13.66 5.15
CA ARG A 233 -5.88 12.78 5.17
C ARG A 233 -5.72 11.63 6.16
N ILE A 234 -4.56 10.98 6.15
CA ILE A 234 -4.29 9.78 6.97
C ILE A 234 -4.03 10.12 8.43
N ARG A 235 -3.37 11.25 8.72
CA ARG A 235 -3.00 11.64 10.09
C ARG A 235 -4.14 11.50 11.13
N PRO A 236 -5.35 12.07 10.94
CA PRO A 236 -6.42 11.94 11.92
C PRO A 236 -6.91 10.49 12.10
N ILE A 237 -6.82 9.65 11.06
CA ILE A 237 -7.15 8.22 11.13
C ILE A 237 -6.15 7.52 12.05
N VAL A 238 -4.85 7.75 11.84
CA VAL A 238 -3.78 7.21 12.69
C VAL A 238 -3.94 7.65 14.15
N ASP A 239 -4.20 8.94 14.39
CA ASP A 239 -4.43 9.48 15.74
C ASP A 239 -5.60 8.78 16.45
N SER A 240 -6.70 8.54 15.73
CA SER A 240 -7.88 7.82 16.22
C SER A 240 -7.56 6.37 16.57
N ILE A 241 -6.88 5.65 15.68
CA ILE A 241 -6.56 4.23 15.88
C ILE A 241 -5.54 4.06 17.02
N GLU A 242 -4.55 4.94 17.16
CA GLU A 242 -3.61 4.94 18.30
C GLU A 242 -4.36 5.11 19.63
N THR A 243 -5.34 6.03 19.68
CA THR A 243 -6.17 6.26 20.87
C THR A 243 -7.03 5.03 21.19
N GLN A 244 -7.62 4.39 20.18
CA GLN A 244 -8.40 3.17 20.35
C GLN A 244 -7.52 1.98 20.79
N LEU A 245 -6.32 1.83 20.23
CA LEU A 245 -5.39 0.79 20.64
C LEU A 245 -4.97 0.94 22.11
N LEU A 246 -4.73 2.18 22.57
CA LEU A 246 -4.44 2.45 23.97
C LEU A 246 -5.59 2.03 24.88
N SER A 247 -6.83 2.39 24.54
CA SER A 247 -8.01 2.01 25.33
C SER A 247 -8.25 0.49 25.36
N LEU A 248 -8.07 -0.20 24.22
CA LEU A 248 -8.18 -1.66 24.15
C LEU A 248 -7.10 -2.36 24.97
N THR A 249 -5.87 -1.84 24.95
CA THR A 249 -4.76 -2.40 25.75
C THR A 249 -5.03 -2.27 27.25
N LEU A 250 -5.61 -1.14 27.69
CA LEU A 250 -6.03 -0.96 29.09
C LEU A 250 -7.17 -1.91 29.48
N ARG A 251 -8.21 -2.05 28.63
CA ARG A 251 -9.30 -3.01 28.83
C ARG A 251 -8.79 -4.45 28.89
N MET A 252 -7.81 -4.81 28.06
CA MET A 252 -7.19 -6.13 28.06
C MET A 252 -6.45 -6.41 29.36
N ARG A 253 -5.79 -5.40 29.95
CA ARG A 253 -5.09 -5.52 31.25
C ARG A 253 -6.07 -5.69 32.41
N ASP A 254 -7.12 -4.89 32.44
CA ASP A 254 -8.02 -4.80 33.61
C ASP A 254 -9.19 -5.79 33.54
N GLY A 255 -9.52 -6.28 32.34
CA GLY A 255 -10.64 -7.16 32.08
C GLY A 255 -10.29 -8.65 32.12
N THR A 256 -11.25 -9.45 32.58
CA THR A 256 -11.17 -10.92 32.60
C THR A 256 -12.41 -11.53 31.99
N GLY A 257 -12.26 -12.71 31.36
CA GLY A 257 -13.36 -13.45 30.77
C GLY A 257 -13.24 -13.60 29.25
N LEU A 258 -13.76 -14.73 28.78
CA LEU A 258 -13.69 -15.17 27.40
C LEU A 258 -14.44 -14.23 26.43
N ASP A 259 -15.64 -13.78 26.79
CA ASP A 259 -16.48 -12.96 25.91
C ASP A 259 -15.88 -11.58 25.68
N LEU A 260 -15.36 -10.96 26.75
CA LEU A 260 -14.62 -9.69 26.64
C LEU A 260 -13.37 -9.86 25.76
N SER A 261 -12.61 -10.94 25.95
CA SER A 261 -11.41 -11.20 25.15
C SER A 261 -11.71 -11.38 23.67
N ARG A 262 -12.84 -12.03 23.34
CA ARG A 262 -13.34 -12.14 21.96
C ARG A 262 -13.74 -10.79 21.37
N GLU A 263 -14.52 -9.99 22.10
CA GLU A 263 -14.93 -8.64 21.69
C GLU A 263 -13.71 -7.74 21.40
N LEU A 264 -12.72 -7.75 22.29
CA LEU A 264 -11.49 -6.99 22.14
C LEU A 264 -10.68 -7.46 20.93
N LEU A 265 -10.67 -8.77 20.64
CA LEU A 265 -9.96 -9.34 19.49
C LEU A 265 -10.60 -8.90 18.18
N ASP A 266 -11.92 -8.99 18.07
CA ASP A 266 -12.66 -8.53 16.89
C ASP A 266 -12.39 -7.04 16.62
N ARG A 267 -12.38 -6.22 17.66
CA ARG A 267 -12.06 -4.79 17.51
C ARG A 267 -10.62 -4.56 17.06
N LEU A 268 -9.64 -5.29 17.60
CA LEU A 268 -8.24 -5.19 17.18
C LEU A 268 -8.04 -5.62 15.72
N VAL A 269 -8.69 -6.70 15.29
CA VAL A 269 -8.64 -7.17 13.90
C VAL A 269 -9.24 -6.13 12.96
N SER A 270 -10.37 -5.52 13.35
CA SER A 270 -10.98 -4.42 12.57
C SER A 270 -10.02 -3.23 12.41
N LEU A 271 -9.35 -2.81 13.49
CA LEU A 271 -8.39 -1.71 13.43
C LEU A 271 -7.16 -2.06 12.61
N ALA A 272 -6.68 -3.30 12.69
CA ALA A 272 -5.57 -3.78 11.86
C ALA A 272 -5.92 -3.73 10.37
N ALA A 273 -7.14 -4.17 10.00
CA ALA A 273 -7.61 -4.10 8.63
C ALA A 273 -7.72 -2.65 8.11
N GLU A 274 -8.16 -1.71 8.96
CA GLU A 274 -8.23 -0.29 8.62
C GLU A 274 -6.84 0.31 8.36
N VAL A 275 -5.85 0.02 9.22
CA VAL A 275 -4.46 0.46 9.02
C VAL A 275 -3.86 -0.13 7.75
N GLU A 276 -4.08 -1.42 7.48
CA GLU A 276 -3.56 -2.05 6.26
C GLU A 276 -4.17 -1.46 4.98
N ALA A 277 -5.47 -1.16 4.99
CA ALA A 277 -6.13 -0.51 3.87
C ALA A 277 -5.50 0.87 3.56
N GLU A 278 -5.23 1.66 4.60
CA GLU A 278 -4.58 2.97 4.47
C GLU A 278 -3.10 2.83 4.04
N SER A 279 -2.38 1.83 4.59
CA SER A 279 -0.97 1.58 4.32
C SER A 279 -0.68 1.26 2.84
N VAL A 280 -1.52 0.43 2.20
CA VAL A 280 -1.33 0.03 0.80
C VAL A 280 -1.36 1.23 -0.15
N GLY A 281 -2.32 2.15 0.01
CA GLY A 281 -2.41 3.35 -0.81
C GLY A 281 -1.29 4.36 -0.53
N ALA A 282 -0.98 4.55 0.76
CA ALA A 282 0.00 5.53 1.21
C ALA A 282 1.44 5.18 0.81
N THR A 283 1.81 3.89 0.86
CA THR A 283 3.17 3.41 0.59
C THR A 283 3.66 3.84 -0.78
N TYR A 284 2.82 3.69 -1.81
CA TYR A 284 3.18 4.13 -3.15
C TYR A 284 3.43 5.65 -3.20
N ARG A 285 2.47 6.45 -2.70
CA ARG A 285 2.52 7.91 -2.80
C ARG A 285 3.67 8.50 -1.99
N PHE A 286 3.97 7.98 -0.80
CA PHE A 286 5.11 8.40 0.01
C PHE A 286 6.45 7.97 -0.60
N GLY A 287 6.52 6.77 -1.16
CA GLY A 287 7.67 6.32 -1.94
C GLY A 287 7.95 7.22 -3.15
N ALA A 288 6.93 7.54 -3.94
CA ALA A 288 7.01 8.46 -5.07
C ALA A 288 7.43 9.88 -4.63
N THR A 289 6.84 10.37 -3.53
CA THR A 289 7.19 11.67 -2.94
C THR A 289 8.68 11.78 -2.64
N ARG A 290 9.27 10.76 -2.01
CA ARG A 290 10.70 10.69 -1.71
C ARG A 290 11.54 10.63 -2.99
N ALA A 291 11.18 9.77 -3.95
CA ALA A 291 11.90 9.64 -5.21
C ALA A 291 11.91 10.94 -6.02
N TYR A 292 10.77 11.64 -6.11
CA TYR A 292 10.71 12.94 -6.78
C TYR A 292 11.54 14.00 -6.07
N TRP A 293 11.56 14.02 -4.73
CA TRP A 293 12.43 14.93 -3.99
C TRP A 293 13.93 14.66 -4.23
N GLU A 294 14.33 13.39 -4.29
CA GLU A 294 15.70 13.00 -4.65
C GLU A 294 16.06 13.51 -6.06
N LEU A 295 15.15 13.40 -7.03
CA LEU A 295 15.33 13.96 -8.38
C LEU A 295 15.48 15.48 -8.38
N VAL A 296 14.65 16.20 -7.61
CA VAL A 296 14.80 17.67 -7.43
C VAL A 296 16.21 18.01 -6.95
N GLY A 297 16.70 17.32 -5.91
CA GLY A 297 18.06 17.51 -5.39
C GLY A 297 19.13 17.27 -6.46
N GLN A 298 19.03 16.18 -7.23
CA GLN A 298 19.96 15.89 -8.31
C GLN A 298 19.97 16.97 -9.41
N ARG A 299 18.82 17.53 -9.76
CA ARG A 299 18.71 18.61 -10.77
C ARG A 299 19.27 19.92 -10.26
N LEU A 300 19.01 20.29 -9.00
CA LEU A 300 19.57 21.48 -8.37
C LEU A 300 21.11 21.39 -8.26
N LEU A 301 21.66 20.22 -7.94
CA LEU A 301 23.11 20.02 -7.97
C LEU A 301 23.69 20.18 -9.38
N SER A 302 22.96 19.72 -10.41
CA SER A 302 23.43 19.72 -11.81
C SER A 302 23.40 21.09 -12.50
N ILE A 303 22.72 22.09 -11.94
CA ILE A 303 22.73 23.47 -12.47
C ILE A 303 23.90 24.30 -11.95
N HIS A 304 24.71 23.75 -11.02
CA HIS A 304 25.87 24.42 -10.43
C HIS A 304 25.51 25.81 -9.89
N GLU A 305 24.55 25.84 -8.97
CA GLU A 305 24.00 27.06 -8.41
C GLU A 305 25.03 27.82 -7.56
N GLU A 306 25.17 29.11 -7.83
CA GLU A 306 25.91 30.09 -7.04
C GLU A 306 24.98 31.21 -6.58
N ARG A 307 25.19 31.66 -5.34
CA ARG A 307 24.37 32.72 -4.74
C ARG A 307 24.66 34.08 -5.37
N VAL A 308 23.59 34.84 -5.58
CA VAL A 308 23.66 36.27 -5.90
C VAL A 308 23.39 37.06 -4.63
N GLN A 309 24.24 38.05 -4.32
CA GLN A 309 24.07 38.86 -3.11
C GLN A 309 22.72 39.59 -3.13
N GLY A 310 22.05 39.61 -1.97
CA GLY A 310 20.74 40.27 -1.81
C GLY A 310 19.52 39.42 -2.17
N PHE A 311 19.71 38.21 -2.72
CA PHE A 311 18.61 37.34 -3.12
C PHE A 311 18.70 35.95 -2.49
N ASP A 312 17.55 35.29 -2.39
CA ASP A 312 17.49 33.88 -2.05
C ASP A 312 17.96 33.01 -3.23
N SER A 313 18.67 31.92 -2.92
CA SER A 313 18.97 30.86 -3.88
C SER A 313 17.75 29.97 -4.12
N ILE A 314 17.62 29.41 -5.33
CA ILE A 314 16.56 28.46 -5.69
C ILE A 314 16.63 27.23 -4.79
N GLU A 315 17.82 26.64 -4.59
CA GLU A 315 18.00 25.47 -3.73
C GLU A 315 17.57 25.78 -2.28
N GLY A 316 18.09 26.87 -1.71
CA GLY A 316 17.79 27.29 -0.35
C GLY A 316 16.30 27.57 -0.12
N PHE A 317 15.63 28.22 -1.08
CA PHE A 317 14.20 28.50 -1.01
C PHE A 317 13.37 27.22 -1.02
N LEU A 318 13.62 26.33 -1.98
CA LEU A 318 12.91 25.05 -2.10
C LEU A 318 13.15 24.17 -0.88
N ALA A 319 14.40 24.05 -0.42
CA ALA A 319 14.74 23.25 0.75
C ALA A 319 13.99 23.71 2.01
N ARG A 320 13.88 25.03 2.25
CA ARG A 320 13.17 25.56 3.42
C ARG A 320 11.67 25.29 3.38
N ARG A 321 11.05 25.32 2.19
CA ARG A 321 9.59 25.22 2.04
C ARG A 321 9.10 23.79 1.80
N LEU A 322 9.89 22.92 1.18
CA LEU A 322 9.49 21.55 0.86
C LEU A 322 9.86 20.55 1.97
N LYS A 323 11.02 20.70 2.63
CA LYS A 323 11.47 19.75 3.68
C LYS A 323 10.44 19.52 4.79
N PRO A 324 9.72 20.53 5.32
CA PRO A 324 8.69 20.29 6.34
C PRO A 324 7.56 19.37 5.87
N ALA A 325 7.10 19.53 4.62
CA ALA A 325 6.07 18.68 4.04
C ALA A 325 6.55 17.24 3.91
N LEU A 326 7.78 17.04 3.41
CA LEU A 326 8.40 15.72 3.27
C LEU A 326 8.56 15.00 4.61
N ARG A 327 9.02 15.72 5.65
CA ARG A 327 9.09 15.18 7.02
C ARG A 327 7.73 14.77 7.57
N THR A 328 6.66 15.46 7.15
CA THR A 328 5.29 15.09 7.54
C THR A 328 4.90 13.76 6.90
N CYS A 329 5.17 13.57 5.60
CA CYS A 329 4.95 12.31 4.90
C CYS A 329 5.73 11.16 5.57
N GLU A 330 7.04 11.33 5.79
CA GLU A 330 7.90 10.34 6.45
C GLU A 330 7.41 9.97 7.87
N SER A 331 6.92 10.96 8.63
CA SER A 331 6.39 10.75 9.96
C SER A 331 5.11 9.90 9.93
N VAL A 332 4.18 10.23 9.03
CA VAL A 332 2.92 9.47 8.89
C VAL A 332 3.18 8.04 8.41
N GLU A 333 4.06 7.87 7.42
CA GLU A 333 4.47 6.54 6.93
C GLU A 333 5.03 5.67 8.05
N ARG A 334 5.95 6.22 8.86
CA ARG A 334 6.53 5.50 10.00
C ARG A 334 5.47 5.13 11.04
N ARG A 335 4.56 6.05 11.34
CA ARG A 335 3.47 5.81 12.30
C ARG A 335 2.53 4.72 11.83
N LEU A 336 2.17 4.67 10.53
CA LEU A 336 1.37 3.59 9.96
C LEU A 336 2.05 2.23 10.15
N SER A 337 3.32 2.12 9.79
CA SER A 337 4.10 0.89 9.93
C SER A 337 4.20 0.44 11.39
N ASP A 338 4.53 1.36 12.30
CA ASP A 338 4.62 1.08 13.73
C ASP A 338 3.27 0.64 14.32
N LEU A 339 2.18 1.28 13.90
CA LEU A 339 0.84 0.98 14.37
C LEU A 339 0.35 -0.38 13.87
N ALA A 340 0.57 -0.71 12.59
CA ALA A 340 0.28 -2.03 12.03
C ALA A 340 0.99 -3.14 12.83
N ALA A 341 2.28 -2.94 13.10
CA ALA A 341 3.08 -3.89 13.87
C ALA A 341 2.59 -4.02 15.33
N LYS A 342 2.18 -2.92 15.98
CA LYS A 342 1.62 -2.94 17.35
C LYS A 342 0.26 -3.64 17.39
N LEU A 343 -0.62 -3.38 16.43
CA LEU A 343 -1.93 -4.03 16.32
C LEU A 343 -1.78 -5.53 16.12
N ALA A 344 -0.93 -5.96 15.17
CA ALA A 344 -0.67 -7.37 14.91
C ALA A 344 -0.14 -8.11 16.16
N ARG A 345 0.84 -7.51 16.87
CA ARG A 345 1.35 -8.09 18.12
C ARG A 345 0.28 -8.20 19.20
N THR A 346 -0.54 -7.15 19.38
CA THR A 346 -1.59 -7.13 20.40
C THR A 346 -2.69 -8.15 20.10
N ALA A 347 -3.10 -8.25 18.83
CA ALA A 347 -4.06 -9.25 18.39
C ALA A 347 -3.55 -10.68 18.60
N ASN A 348 -2.26 -10.95 18.34
CA ASN A 348 -1.65 -12.26 18.59
C ASN A 348 -1.65 -12.61 20.07
N LEU A 349 -1.27 -11.68 20.96
CA LEU A 349 -1.29 -11.92 22.41
C LEU A 349 -2.71 -12.23 22.91
N LEU A 350 -3.70 -11.48 22.41
CA LEU A 350 -5.09 -11.68 22.80
C LEU A 350 -5.66 -13.00 22.26
N ARG A 351 -5.29 -13.40 21.04
CA ARG A 351 -5.61 -14.73 20.48
C ARG A 351 -5.05 -15.83 21.39
N THR A 352 -3.77 -15.75 21.77
CA THR A 352 -3.16 -16.73 22.68
C THR A 352 -3.90 -16.79 24.02
N ARG A 353 -4.33 -15.65 24.57
CA ARG A 353 -5.13 -15.63 25.81
C ARG A 353 -6.48 -16.32 25.63
N VAL A 354 -7.20 -16.04 24.53
CA VAL A 354 -8.49 -16.70 24.22
C VAL A 354 -8.31 -18.21 24.09
N ASP A 355 -7.25 -18.66 23.41
CA ASP A 355 -6.96 -20.08 23.23
C ASP A 355 -6.71 -20.77 24.58
N ILE A 356 -5.90 -20.17 25.46
CA ILE A 356 -5.64 -20.69 26.82
C ILE A 356 -6.93 -20.75 27.66
N GLU A 357 -7.77 -19.72 27.59
CA GLU A 357 -9.00 -19.66 28.38
C GLU A 357 -10.05 -20.67 27.87
N LEU A 358 -10.10 -20.93 26.55
CA LEU A 358 -10.88 -22.03 25.96
C LEU A 358 -10.39 -23.41 26.39
N GLU A 359 -9.07 -23.64 26.36
CA GLU A 359 -8.48 -24.90 26.83
C GLU A 359 -8.78 -25.14 28.31
N SER A 360 -8.69 -24.10 29.15
CA SER A 360 -9.05 -24.19 30.56
C SER A 360 -10.53 -24.54 30.76
N GLN A 361 -11.45 -23.89 30.03
CA GLN A 361 -12.88 -24.20 30.10
C GLN A 361 -13.17 -25.65 29.67
N ASN A 362 -12.55 -26.11 28.58
CA ASN A 362 -12.70 -27.49 28.12
C ASN A 362 -12.21 -28.50 29.16
N ARG A 363 -11.06 -28.23 29.79
CA ARG A 363 -10.52 -29.05 30.88
C ARG A 363 -11.47 -29.12 32.07
N ASP A 364 -12.01 -27.98 32.51
CA ASP A 364 -12.94 -27.93 33.64
C ASP A 364 -14.25 -28.68 33.34
N LEU A 365 -14.73 -28.59 32.10
CA LEU A 365 -15.91 -29.33 31.64
C LEU A 365 -15.67 -30.84 31.67
N LEU A 366 -14.52 -31.32 31.16
CA LEU A 366 -14.12 -32.72 31.20
C LEU A 366 -13.96 -33.23 32.64
N ASP A 367 -13.38 -32.43 33.53
CA ASP A 367 -13.27 -32.77 34.94
C ASP A 367 -14.63 -32.87 35.63
N SER A 368 -15.57 -31.97 35.31
CA SER A 368 -16.94 -32.04 35.81
C SER A 368 -17.66 -33.32 35.33
N MET A 369 -17.41 -33.73 34.09
CA MET A 369 -17.98 -34.93 33.49
C MET A 369 -17.41 -36.18 34.16
N ASN A 370 -16.09 -36.24 34.33
CA ASN A 370 -15.41 -37.32 35.05
C ASN A 370 -15.92 -37.48 36.49
N ARG A 371 -16.12 -36.36 37.21
CA ARG A 371 -16.72 -36.38 38.55
C ARG A 371 -18.14 -36.94 38.54
N ARG A 372 -18.99 -36.50 37.61
CA ARG A 372 -20.37 -36.99 37.45
C ARG A 372 -20.40 -38.48 37.11
N ALA A 373 -19.56 -38.94 36.18
CA ALA A 373 -19.45 -40.35 35.82
C ALA A 373 -19.01 -41.21 37.02
N ARG A 374 -18.01 -40.76 37.80
CA ARG A 374 -17.58 -41.45 39.03
C ARG A 374 -18.69 -41.53 40.09
N LEU A 375 -19.48 -40.47 40.25
CA LEU A 375 -20.63 -40.47 41.15
C LEU A 375 -21.71 -41.46 40.69
N GLN A 376 -22.02 -41.49 39.39
CA GLN A 376 -22.94 -42.47 38.81
C GLN A 376 -22.46 -43.90 39.04
N LEU A 377 -21.18 -44.18 38.83
CA LEU A 377 -20.59 -45.50 39.10
C LEU A 377 -20.67 -45.88 40.58
N ARG A 378 -20.50 -44.93 41.50
CA ARG A 378 -20.64 -45.18 42.95
C ARG A 378 -22.09 -45.47 43.33
N LEU A 379 -23.04 -44.69 42.84
CA LEU A 379 -24.47 -44.89 43.10
C LEU A 379 -24.95 -46.24 42.53
N GLN A 380 -24.52 -46.58 41.33
CA GLN A 380 -24.81 -47.88 40.73
C GLN A 380 -24.25 -49.02 41.59
N ARG A 381 -22.99 -48.92 42.04
CA ARG A 381 -22.41 -49.91 42.97
C ARG A 381 -23.17 -50.01 44.31
N THR A 382 -23.71 -48.92 44.83
CA THR A 382 -24.52 -48.97 46.06
C THR A 382 -25.87 -49.66 45.83
N VAL A 383 -26.52 -49.44 44.69
CA VAL A 383 -27.77 -50.13 44.32
C VAL A 383 -27.54 -51.62 44.05
N GLU A 384 -26.42 -51.95 43.40
CA GLU A 384 -25.98 -53.33 43.20
C GLU A 384 -25.65 -54.03 44.52
N GLY A 385 -25.14 -53.32 45.53
CA GLY A 385 -24.94 -53.88 46.87
C GLY A 385 -26.26 -54.23 47.56
N LEU A 386 -27.29 -53.41 47.36
CA LEU A 386 -28.63 -53.63 47.91
C LEU A 386 -29.37 -54.78 47.18
N SER A 387 -29.10 -55.00 45.89
CA SER A 387 -29.73 -56.09 45.12
C SER A 387 -29.34 -57.47 45.66
N VAL A 388 -28.16 -57.64 46.26
CA VAL A 388 -27.76 -58.89 46.93
C VAL A 388 -28.77 -59.26 48.02
N ALA A 389 -29.20 -58.29 48.82
CA ALA A 389 -30.18 -58.53 49.88
C ALA A 389 -31.56 -58.89 49.31
N ALA A 390 -32.03 -58.12 48.32
CA ALA A 390 -33.32 -58.35 47.68
C ALA A 390 -33.39 -59.72 46.98
N VAL A 391 -32.39 -60.06 46.17
CA VAL A 391 -32.30 -61.35 45.45
C VAL A 391 -32.19 -62.51 46.44
N SER A 392 -31.37 -62.38 47.49
CA SER A 392 -31.24 -63.43 48.51
C SER A 392 -32.56 -63.71 49.20
N TYR A 393 -33.35 -62.69 49.53
CA TYR A 393 -34.68 -62.85 50.13
C TYR A 393 -35.63 -63.63 49.21
N TYR A 394 -35.70 -63.28 47.92
CA TYR A 394 -36.54 -64.00 46.96
C TYR A 394 -36.11 -65.45 46.75
N VAL A 395 -34.81 -65.73 46.68
CA VAL A 395 -34.27 -67.09 46.50
C VAL A 395 -34.54 -67.96 47.74
N VAL A 396 -34.33 -67.42 48.94
CA VAL A 396 -34.68 -68.12 50.19
C VAL A 396 -36.18 -68.42 50.24
N GLY A 397 -37.03 -67.46 49.85
CA GLY A 397 -38.47 -67.67 49.74
C GLY A 397 -38.83 -68.80 48.78
N LEU A 398 -38.20 -68.85 47.60
CA LEU A 398 -38.42 -69.89 46.59
C LEU A 398 -37.99 -71.28 47.09
N ILE A 399 -36.83 -71.38 47.74
CA ILE A 399 -36.37 -72.63 48.37
C ILE A 399 -37.34 -73.06 49.47
N GLY A 400 -37.82 -72.12 50.30
CA GLY A 400 -38.81 -72.41 51.32
C GLY A 400 -40.13 -72.96 50.75
N TYR A 401 -40.63 -72.41 49.64
CA TYR A 401 -41.80 -72.96 48.95
C TYR A 401 -41.55 -74.35 48.37
N LEU A 402 -40.38 -74.58 47.75
CA LEU A 402 -39.99 -75.88 47.23
C LEU A 402 -39.84 -76.95 48.32
N LEU A 403 -39.26 -76.60 49.47
CA LEU A 403 -39.10 -77.51 50.61
C LEU A 403 -40.45 -77.90 51.21
N ARG A 404 -41.37 -76.92 51.37
CA ARG A 404 -42.75 -77.20 51.83
C ARG A 404 -43.53 -78.05 50.83
N GLY A 405 -43.38 -77.81 49.53
CA GLY A 405 -44.01 -78.64 48.49
C GLY A 405 -43.41 -80.04 48.36
N GLY A 406 -42.10 -80.19 48.62
CA GLY A 406 -41.40 -81.48 48.63
C GLY A 406 -41.76 -82.34 49.83
N GLU A 407 -41.94 -81.73 51.02
CA GLU A 407 -42.47 -82.43 52.20
C GLU A 407 -43.84 -83.06 51.92
N THR A 408 -44.73 -82.34 51.22
CA THR A 408 -46.08 -82.85 50.89
C THR A 408 -46.11 -83.89 49.77
N ALA A 409 -45.10 -83.94 48.91
CA ALA A 409 -45.08 -84.78 47.72
C ALA A 409 -44.11 -85.99 47.79
N LEU A 410 -43.06 -85.93 48.61
CA LEU A 410 -41.95 -86.91 48.64
C LEU A 410 -41.64 -87.50 50.02
N ASP A 411 -42.41 -87.17 51.07
CA ASP A 411 -42.32 -87.75 52.43
C ASP A 411 -40.90 -87.71 53.03
N LEU A 412 -40.24 -86.55 52.91
CA LEU A 412 -38.87 -86.32 53.37
C LEU A 412 -38.82 -86.08 54.91
N PRO A 413 -37.89 -86.70 55.66
CA PRO A 413 -37.91 -86.74 57.13
C PRO A 413 -37.30 -85.50 57.83
N PHE A 414 -37.51 -84.29 57.30
CA PHE A 414 -36.89 -83.07 57.86
C PHE A 414 -37.89 -81.92 58.00
N ASP A 415 -37.83 -81.19 59.11
CA ASP A 415 -38.62 -79.98 59.34
C ASP A 415 -38.23 -78.87 58.33
N PRO A 416 -39.17 -78.43 57.47
CA PRO A 416 -38.90 -77.39 56.47
C PRO A 416 -38.42 -76.07 57.07
N ALA A 417 -38.81 -75.74 58.32
CA ALA A 417 -38.38 -74.52 58.97
C ALA A 417 -36.88 -74.54 59.29
N VAL A 418 -36.37 -75.67 59.79
CA VAL A 418 -34.95 -75.87 60.11
C VAL A 418 -34.12 -75.92 58.82
N ALA A 419 -34.59 -76.62 57.80
CA ALA A 419 -33.92 -76.69 56.50
C ALA A 419 -33.83 -75.30 55.83
N THR A 420 -34.88 -74.50 55.90
CA THR A 420 -34.88 -73.12 55.38
C THR A 420 -33.92 -72.22 56.17
N ALA A 421 -33.87 -72.35 57.50
CA ALA A 421 -32.95 -71.59 58.35
C ALA A 421 -31.47 -71.90 58.06
N VAL A 422 -31.14 -73.17 57.80
CA VAL A 422 -29.78 -73.58 57.40
C VAL A 422 -29.44 -73.11 55.98
N ALA A 423 -30.42 -73.05 55.06
CA ALA A 423 -30.22 -72.59 53.69
C ALA A 423 -29.89 -71.09 53.59
N VAL A 424 -30.42 -70.25 54.49
CA VAL A 424 -30.23 -68.78 54.47
C VAL A 424 -28.76 -68.33 54.37
N PRO A 425 -27.85 -68.72 55.29
CA PRO A 425 -26.46 -68.29 55.21
C PRO A 425 -25.77 -68.81 53.94
N PHE A 426 -26.12 -70.00 53.47
CA PHE A 426 -25.56 -70.58 52.26
C PHE A 426 -25.99 -69.80 51.01
N VAL A 427 -27.28 -69.47 50.89
CA VAL A 427 -27.83 -68.66 49.79
C VAL A 427 -27.20 -67.27 49.77
N VAL A 428 -27.12 -66.60 50.92
CA VAL A 428 -26.52 -65.25 50.99
C VAL A 428 -25.05 -65.27 50.56
N VAL A 429 -24.27 -66.26 51.01
CA VAL A 429 -22.86 -66.39 50.62
C VAL A 429 -22.70 -66.74 49.14
N VAL A 430 -23.55 -67.63 48.60
CA VAL A 430 -23.53 -68.01 47.18
C VAL A 430 -23.91 -66.83 46.29
N ILE A 431 -24.99 -66.12 46.59
CA ILE A 431 -25.43 -64.94 45.82
C ILE A 431 -24.39 -63.83 45.91
N TRP A 432 -23.83 -63.57 47.09
CA TRP A 432 -22.74 -62.59 47.26
C TRP A 432 -21.49 -62.99 46.47
N ALA A 433 -21.07 -64.27 46.51
CA ALA A 433 -19.93 -64.76 45.77
C ALA A 433 -20.16 -64.71 44.25
N LEU A 434 -21.37 -65.03 43.77
CA LEU A 434 -21.76 -64.97 42.37
C LEU A 434 -21.71 -63.51 41.87
N VAL A 435 -22.36 -62.58 42.58
CA VAL A 435 -22.35 -61.15 42.24
C VAL A 435 -20.92 -60.60 42.30
N ARG A 436 -20.12 -60.98 43.31
CA ARG A 436 -18.71 -60.58 43.40
C ARG A 436 -17.85 -61.17 42.27
N ARG A 437 -18.13 -62.38 41.81
CA ARG A 437 -17.42 -63.04 40.70
C ARG A 437 -17.75 -62.40 39.36
N ILE A 438 -19.03 -62.13 39.07
CA ILE A 438 -19.47 -61.42 37.87
C ILE A 438 -18.83 -60.02 37.81
N ARG A 439 -18.75 -59.33 38.97
CA ARG A 439 -18.07 -58.03 39.07
C ARG A 439 -16.58 -58.06 38.79
N ARG A 440 -15.87 -59.11 39.23
CA ARG A 440 -14.44 -59.26 38.91
C ARG A 440 -14.21 -59.50 37.41
N GLY A 441 -15.14 -60.17 36.73
CA GLY A 441 -15.06 -60.39 35.29
C GLY A 441 -15.29 -59.15 34.42
N HIS A 442 -16.04 -58.15 34.90
CA HIS A 442 -16.30 -56.90 34.16
C HIS A 442 -15.37 -55.74 34.56
N ALA A 443 -14.38 -55.98 35.42
CA ALA A 443 -13.42 -54.95 35.86
C ALA A 443 -12.08 -55.02 35.10
N ASP A 444 -11.89 -56.04 34.26
CA ASP A 444 -10.65 -56.31 33.51
C ASP A 444 -10.79 -56.10 31.98
N GLU A 445 -11.92 -55.54 31.52
CA GLU A 445 -12.10 -54.89 30.19
C GLU A 445 -12.30 -53.39 30.41
#